data_AF-A0A355GGP7-F1
#
_entry.id   AF-A0A355GGP7-F1
#
_cell.length_a   1.000
_cell.length_b   1.000
_cell.length_c   1.000
_cell.angle_alpha   90.00
_cell.angle_beta   90.00
_cell.angle_gamma   90.00
#
_symmetry.space_group_name_H-M   'P 1'
#
loop_
_entity.id
_entity.type
_entity.pdbx_description
1 polymer ?
#
loop_
_entity_poly.entity_id
_entity_poly.type
_entity_poly.pdbx_seq_one_letter_code
_entity_poly.pdbx_strand_id
1 'polypeptide(L)' 'AADYQILIAKGVQAPLAAYSPVCPNLIRVNTPGVTSADMQQFQYQFRRQPLFPFESIH' A
#
# COMPACT_ATOMS: atom_id res chain seq x y z
N ALA A 1 -28.30 12.22 -2.88
CA ALA A 1 -27.33 11.14 -2.60
C ALA A 1 -26.08 11.40 -3.44
N ALA A 2 -24.90 10.93 -3.04
CA ALA A 2 -23.72 11.01 -3.90
C ALA A 2 -23.84 9.99 -5.04
N ASP A 3 -23.33 10.35 -6.23
CA ASP A 3 -23.39 9.48 -7.41
C ASP A 3 -22.48 8.24 -7.28
N TYR A 4 -21.46 8.32 -6.41
CA TYR A 4 -20.53 7.24 -6.13
C TYR A 4 -20.43 6.97 -4.63
N GLN A 5 -20.39 5.70 -4.28
CA GLN A 5 -20.24 5.23 -2.89
C GLN A 5 -18.79 4.97 -2.49
N ILE A 6 -17.90 4.79 -3.48
CA ILE A 6 -16.50 4.39 -3.29
C ILE A 6 -15.60 5.26 -4.15
N LEU A 7 -14.51 5.74 -3.55
CA LEU A 7 -13.43 6.45 -4.22
C LEU A 7 -12.17 5.60 -4.18
N ILE A 8 -11.50 5.44 -5.32
CA ILE A 8 -10.21 4.76 -5.42
C ILE A 8 -9.13 5.82 -5.57
N ALA A 9 -8.28 5.96 -4.56
CA ALA A 9 -7.16 6.90 -4.59
C ALA A 9 -5.84 6.15 -4.81
N LYS A 10 -5.06 6.58 -5.81
CA LYS A 10 -3.73 6.01 -6.09
C LYS A 10 -2.67 6.71 -5.23
N GLY A 11 -2.33 6.10 -4.11
CA GLY A 11 -1.35 6.62 -3.17
C GLY A 11 -1.69 6.15 -1.76
N VAL A 12 -0.75 6.30 -0.82
CA VAL A 12 -0.95 5.86 0.57
C VAL A 12 -1.15 7.06 1.50
N GLN A 13 -0.21 8.01 1.50
CA GLN A 13 -0.23 9.11 2.48
C GLN A 13 -1.00 10.35 2.04
N ALA A 14 -0.76 10.84 0.82
CA ALA A 14 -1.46 12.04 0.32
C ALA A 14 -3.01 11.88 0.31
N PRO A 15 -3.57 10.72 -0.10
CA PRO A 15 -5.02 10.51 -0.05
C PRO A 15 -5.61 10.54 1.37
N LEU A 16 -4.86 10.10 2.39
CA LEU A 16 -5.35 10.13 3.76
C LEU A 16 -5.68 11.56 4.20
N ALA A 17 -4.73 12.48 4.00
CA ALA A 17 -4.94 13.89 4.34
C ALA A 17 -6.02 14.55 3.47
N ALA A 18 -6.03 14.25 2.16
CA ALA A 18 -6.96 14.88 1.22
C ALA A 18 -8.42 14.46 1.44
N TYR A 19 -8.66 13.20 1.79
CA TYR A 19 -10.01 12.62 1.83
C TYR A 19 -10.56 12.40 3.23
N SER A 20 -9.74 12.43 4.30
CA SER A 20 -10.24 12.28 5.68
C SER A 20 -11.40 13.23 6.06
N PRO A 21 -11.50 14.48 5.55
CA PRO A 21 -12.64 15.35 5.89
C PRO A 21 -13.98 14.94 5.23
N VAL A 22 -13.95 14.15 4.15
CA VAL A 22 -15.13 13.85 3.31
C VAL A 22 -15.43 12.36 3.17
N CYS A 23 -14.47 11.49 3.52
CA CYS A 23 -14.63 10.04 3.53
C CYS A 23 -14.65 9.54 4.99
N PRO A 24 -15.79 9.07 5.50
CA PRO A 24 -15.90 8.62 6.90
C PRO A 24 -15.06 7.36 7.18
N ASN A 25 -14.76 6.58 6.14
CA ASN A 25 -13.93 5.38 6.22
C ASN A 25 -12.85 5.44 5.15
N LEU A 26 -11.62 5.08 5.53
CA LEU A 26 -10.53 4.85 4.60
C LEU A 26 -10.01 3.43 4.78
N ILE A 27 -9.94 2.68 3.68
CA ILE A 27 -9.46 1.31 3.65
C ILE A 27 -8.19 1.27 2.79
N ARG A 28 -7.08 0.84 3.39
CA ARG A 28 -5.84 0.55 2.65
C ARG A 28 -5.90 -0.88 2.13
N VAL A 29 -5.76 -1.04 0.81
CA VAL A 29 -5.87 -2.33 0.15
C VAL A 29 -4.50 -2.76 -0.36
N ASN A 30 -4.13 -4.03 -0.16
CA ASN A 30 -2.90 -4.63 -0.69
C ASN A 30 -3.11 -5.06 -2.16
N THR A 31 -3.37 -4.09 -3.04
CA THR A 31 -3.54 -4.36 -4.47
C THR A 31 -2.19 -4.70 -5.12
N PRO A 32 -2.12 -5.68 -6.05
CA PRO A 32 -0.89 -5.96 -6.80
C PRO A 32 -0.41 -4.75 -7.60
N GLY A 33 0.89 -4.70 -7.87
CA GLY A 33 1.50 -3.71 -8.76
C GLY A 33 2.95 -3.40 -8.39
N VAL A 34 3.66 -2.76 -9.32
CA VAL A 34 5.10 -2.44 -9.15
C VAL A 34 5.40 -1.48 -7.99
N THR A 35 4.37 -0.83 -7.43
CA THR A 35 4.48 0.06 -6.27
C THR A 35 3.92 -0.56 -4.99
N SER A 36 3.67 -1.87 -4.96
CA SER A 36 3.17 -2.55 -3.76
C SER A 36 4.19 -2.45 -2.62
N ALA A 37 3.68 -2.25 -1.40
CA ALA A 37 4.50 -2.29 -0.19
C ALA A 37 4.72 -3.72 0.32
N ASP A 38 3.99 -4.69 -0.21
CA ASP A 38 4.15 -6.10 0.11
C ASP A 38 5.35 -6.66 -0.65
N MET A 39 6.50 -6.66 0.01
CA MET A 39 7.75 -7.12 -0.58
C MET A 39 7.73 -8.61 -0.96
N GLN A 40 6.86 -9.42 -0.34
CA GLN A 40 6.78 -10.85 -0.61
C GLN A 40 6.16 -11.15 -1.98
N GLN A 41 5.50 -10.17 -2.60
CA GLN A 41 4.93 -10.29 -3.95
C GLN A 41 5.97 -10.17 -5.07
N PHE A 42 7.22 -9.84 -4.74
CA PHE A 42 8.29 -9.61 -5.72
C PHE A 42 9.39 -10.67 -5.65
N GLN A 43 9.91 -11.03 -6.81
CA GLN A 43 11.12 -11.85 -6.94
C GLN A 43 12.33 -10.93 -7.15
N TYR A 44 13.08 -10.67 -6.08
CA TYR A 44 14.27 -9.83 -6.15
C TYR A 44 15.49 -10.64 -6.61
N GLN A 45 16.16 -10.18 -7.66
CA GLN A 45 17.42 -10.78 -8.13
C GLN A 45 18.64 -10.18 -7.41
N PHE A 46 18.57 -8.90 -7.02
CA PHE A 46 19.67 -8.14 -6.41
C PHE A 46 19.19 -7.39 -5.17
N ARG A 47 19.10 -8.09 -4.02
CA ARG A 47 18.67 -7.54 -2.72
C ARG A 47 19.76 -7.77 -1.67
N ARG A 48 19.90 -6.86 -0.69
CA ARG A 48 20.86 -7.01 0.43
C ARG A 48 20.50 -8.21 1.31
N GLN A 49 21.45 -9.06 1.69
CA GLN A 49 21.20 -10.17 2.61
C GLN A 49 22.06 -10.02 3.88
N PRO A 50 21.50 -10.22 5.09
CA PRO A 50 20.08 -10.48 5.38
C PRO A 50 19.22 -9.21 5.27
N LEU A 51 17.92 -9.37 5.00
CA LEU A 51 16.93 -8.30 5.16
C LEU A 51 15.65 -8.88 5.76
N PHE A 52 15.23 -8.32 6.88
CA PHE A 52 13.92 -8.58 7.43
C PHE A 52 12.82 -8.10 6.46
N PRO A 53 11.77 -8.89 6.16
CA PRO A 53 11.38 -10.14 6.82
C PRO A 53 11.83 -11.42 6.09
N PHE A 54 12.67 -11.34 5.07
CA PHE A 54 13.10 -12.52 4.31
C PHE A 54 14.09 -13.39 5.08
N GLU A 55 15.13 -12.78 5.65
CA GLU A 55 16.15 -13.48 6.44
C GLU A 55 16.37 -12.75 7.78
N SER A 56 16.66 -13.50 8.85
CA SER A 56 17.10 -12.98 10.15
C SER A 56 18.63 -12.84 10.21
N ILE A 57 19.15 -12.01 11.12
CA ILE A 57 20.59 -11.77 11.32
C ILE A 57 21.24 -12.84 12.26
N HIS A 58 20.46 -13.78 12.78
CA HIS A 58 20.89 -14.75 13.80
C HIS A 58 21.62 -15.96 13.25
#